data_AF-A0A2N6VIP0-F1
#
_entry.id   AF-A0A2N6VIP0-F1
#
_cell.length_a   1.000
_cell.length_b   1.000
_cell.length_c   1.000
_cell.angle_alpha   90.00
_cell.angle_beta   90.00
_cell.angle_gamma   90.00
#
_symmetry.space_group_name_H-M   'P 1'
#
loop_
_entity.id
_entity.type
_entity.pdbx_description
1 polymer ?
#
loop_
_entity_poly.entity_id
_entity_poly.type
_entity_poly.pdbx_seq_one_letter_code
_entity_poly.pdbx_strand_id
1 'polypeptide(L)'
;FRTRLIVSAVLGAPVIAISMVMSWHFPGWHWLILALSLPVVTWGAWPFHEAAFKAARGFSSTMDTLISVGVITATLYSLWTVFAQAAAGNWVLPHNAHVWFEAAVAVTVFLLAGRVLEHRA
;
A
#
# COMPACT_ATOMS: atom_id res chain seq x y z
N PHE A 1 9.56 -13.10 7.81
CA PHE A 1 8.67 -11.97 8.13
C PHE A 1 9.41 -10.73 8.64
N ARG A 2 10.40 -10.83 9.54
CA ARG A 2 11.15 -9.67 10.06
C ARG A 2 11.77 -8.76 8.97
N THR A 3 12.47 -9.31 7.97
CA THR A 3 13.06 -8.49 6.90
C THR A 3 12.00 -7.76 6.08
N ARG A 4 10.90 -8.45 5.75
CA ARG A 4 9.76 -7.85 5.04
C ARG A 4 9.13 -6.73 5.86
N LEU A 5 8.96 -6.92 7.17
CA LEU A 5 8.47 -5.89 8.07
C LEU A 5 9.39 -4.67 8.09
N ILE A 6 10.69 -4.84 8.30
CA ILE A 6 11.64 -3.72 8.40
C ILE A 6 11.66 -2.92 7.10
N VAL A 7 11.80 -3.60 5.96
CA VAL A 7 11.82 -2.93 4.65
C VAL A 7 10.49 -2.23 4.37
N SER A 8 9.35 -2.90 4.59
CA SER A 8 8.03 -2.29 4.39
C SER A 8 7.77 -1.13 5.34
N ALA A 9 8.26 -1.18 6.58
CA ALA A 9 8.12 -0.11 7.56
C ALA A 9 9.00 1.09 7.20
N VAL A 10 10.25 0.85 6.79
CA VAL A 10 11.19 1.90 6.38
C VAL A 10 10.70 2.61 5.12
N LEU A 11 10.17 1.87 4.15
CA LEU A 11 9.59 2.44 2.92
C LEU A 11 8.20 3.05 3.16
N GLY A 12 7.44 2.48 4.10
CA GLY A 12 6.08 2.90 4.38
C GLY A 12 5.95 4.11 5.29
N ALA A 13 6.89 4.29 6.23
CA ALA A 13 6.94 5.46 7.11
C ALA A 13 6.97 6.79 6.33
N PRO A 14 7.83 7.01 5.32
CA PRO A 14 7.80 8.24 4.54
C PRO A 14 6.51 8.40 3.72
N VAL A 15 5.93 7.30 3.21
CA VAL A 15 4.63 7.36 2.52
C VAL A 15 3.55 7.91 3.44
N ILE A 16 3.43 7.34 4.64
CA ILE A 16 2.43 7.77 5.63
C ILE A 16 2.71 9.22 6.08
N ALA A 17 3.97 9.56 6.35
CA ALA A 17 4.35 10.90 6.80
C ALA A 17 4.02 11.97 5.75
N ILE A 18 4.34 11.72 4.48
CA ILE A 18 4.03 12.64 3.38
C ILE A 18 2.51 12.74 3.19
N SER A 19 1.76 11.63 3.20
CA SER A 19 0.29 11.66 3.04
C SER A 19 -0.44 12.35 4.21
N MET A 20 0.12 12.32 5.42
CA MET A 20 -0.50 12.94 6.61
C MET A 20 -0.14 14.43 6.76
N VAL A 21 1.06 14.82 6.34
CA VAL A 21 1.54 16.20 6.47
C VAL A 21 1.33 16.94 5.15
N MET A 22 0.17 17.57 5.00
CA MET A 22 -0.19 18.35 3.80
C MET A 22 0.89 19.40 3.44
N SER A 23 1.59 19.97 4.42
CA SER A 23 2.69 20.92 4.21
C SER A 23 3.92 20.32 3.51
N TRP A 24 4.04 18.99 3.43
CA TRP A 24 5.13 18.28 2.75
C TRP A 24 4.78 17.91 1.30
N HIS A 25 3.62 18.35 0.79
CA HIS A 25 3.23 18.15 -0.60
C HIS A 25 3.99 19.12 -1.52
N PHE A 26 5.16 18.70 -2.00
CA PHE A 26 5.92 19.38 -3.05
C PHE A 26 5.53 18.85 -4.45
N PRO A 27 5.78 19.59 -5.55
CA PRO A 27 5.45 19.12 -6.90
C PRO A 27 6.04 17.73 -7.18
N GLY A 28 5.18 16.73 -7.45
CA GLY A 28 5.59 15.35 -7.70
C GLY A 28 5.66 14.43 -6.46
N TRP A 29 5.25 14.89 -5.27
CA TRP A 29 5.17 14.06 -4.05
C TRP A 29 4.44 12.72 -4.26
N HIS A 30 3.36 12.75 -5.06
CA HIS A 30 2.54 11.59 -5.41
C HIS A 30 3.31 10.51 -6.20
N TRP A 31 4.29 10.90 -7.01
CA TRP A 31 5.16 9.95 -7.71
C TRP A 31 6.16 9.29 -6.76
N LEU A 32 6.68 10.07 -5.79
CA LEU A 32 7.57 9.54 -4.76
C LEU A 32 6.83 8.50 -3.90
N ILE A 33 5.65 8.82 -3.39
CA ILE A 33 4.88 7.86 -2.58
C ILE A 33 4.44 6.65 -3.40
N LEU A 34 4.12 6.80 -4.69
CA LEU A 34 3.80 5.69 -5.58
C LEU A 34 5.01 4.76 -5.69
N ALA A 35 6.18 5.31 -6.00
CA ALA A 35 7.42 4.54 -6.12
C ALA A 35 7.80 3.81 -4.82
N LEU A 36 7.59 4.44 -3.66
CA LEU A 36 7.84 3.84 -2.35
C LEU A 36 6.78 2.80 -1.95
N SER A 37 5.52 3.04 -2.31
CA SER A 37 4.40 2.14 -2.00
C SER A 37 4.46 0.84 -2.82
N LEU A 38 4.90 0.90 -4.08
CA LEU A 38 5.00 -0.26 -4.98
C LEU A 38 5.73 -1.47 -4.37
N PRO A 39 6.97 -1.37 -3.87
CA PRO A 39 7.65 -2.51 -3.23
C PRO A 39 6.94 -3.00 -1.96
N VAL A 40 6.26 -2.11 -1.23
CA VAL A 40 5.49 -2.51 -0.03
C VAL A 40 4.27 -3.34 -0.40
N VAL A 41 3.46 -2.85 -1.35
CA VAL A 41 2.22 -3.54 -1.75
C VAL A 41 2.47 -4.76 -2.63
N THR A 42 3.59 -4.82 -3.35
CA THR A 42 3.93 -6.00 -4.17
C THR A 42 4.71 -7.03 -3.38
N TRP A 43 5.90 -6.68 -2.89
CA TRP A 43 6.78 -7.63 -2.20
C TRP A 43 6.46 -7.76 -0.71
N GLY A 44 6.11 -6.66 -0.03
CA GLY A 44 5.72 -6.70 1.37
C GLY A 44 4.42 -7.49 1.59
N ALA A 45 3.39 -7.22 0.78
CA ALA A 45 2.09 -7.87 0.89
C ALA A 45 1.95 -9.20 0.12
N TRP A 46 2.98 -9.60 -0.66
CA TRP A 46 3.02 -10.87 -1.41
C TRP A 46 2.47 -12.10 -0.67
N PRO A 47 2.86 -12.40 0.59
CA PRO A 47 2.34 -13.58 1.29
C PRO A 47 0.82 -13.53 1.52
N PHE A 48 0.23 -12.34 1.68
CA PHE A 48 -1.22 -12.18 1.81
C PHE A 48 -1.92 -12.40 0.48
N HIS A 49 -1.36 -11.88 -0.62
CA HIS A 49 -1.88 -12.11 -1.97
C HIS A 49 -1.83 -13.59 -2.37
N GLU A 50 -0.74 -14.28 -2.03
CA GLU A 50 -0.60 -15.71 -2.31
C GLU A 50 -1.63 -16.55 -1.53
N ALA A 51 -1.81 -16.26 -0.24
CA ALA A 51 -2.81 -16.91 0.60
C ALA A 51 -4.24 -16.63 0.10
N ALA A 52 -4.52 -15.38 -0.27
CA ALA A 52 -5.80 -14.98 -0.84
C ALA A 52 -6.11 -15.71 -2.15
N PHE A 53 -5.13 -15.82 -3.05
CA PHE A 53 -5.30 -16.52 -4.32
C PHE A 53 -5.55 -18.03 -4.14
N LYS A 54 -4.93 -18.65 -3.13
CA LYS A 54 -5.20 -20.04 -2.77
C LYS A 54 -6.61 -20.21 -2.20
N ALA A 55 -7.03 -19.33 -1.29
CA ALA A 55 -8.38 -19.35 -0.71
C ALA A 55 -9.46 -19.13 -1.79
N ALA A 56 -9.25 -18.17 -2.70
CA ALA A 56 -10.15 -17.90 -3.81
C ALA A 56 -10.31 -19.11 -4.75
N ARG A 57 -9.22 -19.83 -5.07
CA ARG A 57 -9.29 -21.09 -5.85
C ARG A 57 -10.06 -22.19 -5.13
N GLY A 58 -10.03 -22.21 -3.81
CA GLY A 58 -10.83 -23.12 -2.98
C GLY A 58 -12.27 -22.64 -2.74
N PHE A 59 -12.73 -21.56 -3.41
CA PHE A 59 -14.01 -20.90 -3.16
C PHE A 59 -14.24 -20.56 -1.67
N SER A 60 -13.16 -20.24 -0.96
CA SER A 60 -13.15 -19.91 0.46
C SER A 60 -12.68 -18.47 0.68
N SER A 61 -13.11 -17.86 1.78
CA SER A 61 -12.69 -16.53 2.20
C SER A 61 -12.13 -16.59 3.62
N THR A 62 -10.87 -16.18 3.74
CA THR A 62 -10.12 -16.04 4.99
C THR A 62 -9.78 -14.56 5.26
N MET A 63 -9.22 -14.28 6.43
CA MET A 63 -8.70 -12.95 6.79
C MET A 63 -7.69 -12.43 5.75
N ASP A 64 -6.82 -13.30 5.23
CA ASP A 64 -5.81 -12.95 4.22
C ASP A 64 -6.44 -12.50 2.89
N THR A 65 -7.59 -13.07 2.49
CA THR A 65 -8.35 -12.62 1.32
C THR A 65 -8.88 -11.20 1.48
N LEU A 66 -9.48 -10.88 2.63
CA LEU A 66 -10.01 -9.54 2.90
C LEU A 66 -8.90 -8.49 2.85
N ILE A 67 -7.76 -8.80 3.48
CA ILE A 67 -6.55 -7.96 3.47
C ILE A 67 -6.07 -7.74 2.04
N SER A 68 -5.89 -8.82 1.29
CA SER A 68 -5.38 -8.77 -0.08
C SER A 68 -6.28 -7.91 -0.97
N VAL A 69 -7.60 -8.09 -0.86
CA VAL A 69 -8.57 -7.27 -1.61
C VAL A 69 -8.45 -5.79 -1.21
N GLY A 70 -8.40 -5.48 0.08
CA GLY A 70 -8.25 -4.09 0.55
C GLY A 70 -6.99 -3.41 0.01
N VAL A 71 -5.84 -4.08 0.08
CA VAL A 71 -4.57 -3.57 -0.44
C VAL A 71 -4.63 -3.39 -1.96
N ILE A 72 -5.18 -4.35 -2.69
CA ILE A 72 -5.33 -4.27 -4.16
C ILE A 72 -6.27 -3.12 -4.53
N THR A 73 -7.44 -3.01 -3.91
CA THR A 73 -8.42 -1.96 -4.22
C THR A 73 -7.85 -0.58 -3.93
N ALA A 74 -7.20 -0.38 -2.77
CA ALA A 74 -6.57 0.89 -2.43
C ALA A 74 -5.44 1.26 -3.41
N THR A 75 -4.61 0.27 -3.79
CA THR A 75 -3.53 0.46 -4.76
C THR A 75 -4.06 0.79 -6.15
N LEU A 76 -5.05 0.04 -6.65
CA LEU A 76 -5.66 0.26 -7.97
C LEU A 76 -6.36 1.60 -8.07
N TYR A 77 -7.12 2.00 -7.04
CA TYR A 77 -7.75 3.33 -7.01
C TYR A 77 -6.70 4.44 -7.04
N SER A 78 -5.64 4.30 -6.25
CA SER A 78 -4.57 5.31 -6.18
C SER A 78 -3.74 5.37 -7.48
N LEU A 79 -3.50 4.23 -8.13
CA LEU A 79 -2.90 4.21 -9.47
C LEU A 79 -3.82 4.90 -10.48
N TRP A 80 -5.10 4.55 -10.46
CA TRP A 80 -6.08 5.15 -11.37
C TRP A 80 -6.12 6.67 -11.23
N THR A 81 -6.15 7.21 -10.01
CA THR A 81 -6.16 8.66 -9.81
C THR A 81 -4.87 9.32 -10.29
N VAL A 82 -3.69 8.74 -10.00
CA VAL A 82 -2.42 9.29 -10.47
C VAL A 82 -2.30 9.27 -11.99
N PHE A 83 -2.62 8.13 -12.63
CA PHE A 83 -2.51 7.98 -14.08
C PHE A 83 -3.60 8.75 -14.84
N ALA A 84 -4.83 8.82 -14.33
CA ALA A 84 -5.89 9.62 -14.94
C ALA A 84 -5.54 11.12 -14.94
N GLN A 85 -4.96 11.62 -13.85
CA GLN A 85 -4.50 13.02 -13.78
C GLN A 85 -3.33 13.27 -14.73
N ALA A 86 -2.36 12.36 -14.78
CA ALA A 86 -1.23 12.45 -15.71
C ALA A 86 -1.70 12.42 -17.18
N ALA A 87 -2.66 11.57 -17.52
CA ALA A 87 -3.25 11.49 -18.87
C ALA A 87 -4.04 12.75 -19.24
N ALA A 88 -4.66 13.42 -18.27
CA ALA A 88 -5.33 14.70 -18.45
C ALA A 88 -4.36 15.89 -18.59
N GLY A 89 -3.04 15.64 -18.66
CA GLY A 89 -2.00 16.68 -18.74
C GLY A 89 -1.65 17.32 -17.40
N ASN A 90 -2.26 16.87 -16.30
CA ASN A 90 -2.00 17.38 -14.96
C ASN A 90 -0.94 16.51 -14.28
N TRP A 91 0.32 16.90 -14.44
CA TRP A 91 1.46 16.25 -13.79
C TRP A 91 1.55 16.49 -12.28
N VAL A 92 0.69 17.37 -11.75
CA VAL A 92 0.53 17.67 -10.32
C VAL A 92 -0.87 17.25 -9.91
N LEU A 93 -0.97 16.45 -8.84
CA LEU A 93 -2.27 16.09 -8.28
C LEU A 93 -3.00 17.35 -7.77
N PRO A 94 -4.28 17.57 -8.15
CA PRO A 94 -5.11 18.61 -7.56
C PRO A 94 -5.18 18.44 -6.05
N HIS A 95 -5.34 19.54 -5.30
CA HIS A 95 -5.50 19.51 -3.84
C HIS A 95 -6.68 18.65 -3.37
N ASN A 96 -7.65 18.41 -4.26
CA ASN A 96 -8.88 17.68 -3.98
C ASN A 96 -8.73 16.17 -4.32
N ALA A 97 -7.63 15.78 -4.96
CA ALA A 97 -7.39 14.40 -5.35
C ALA A 97 -6.77 13.64 -4.18
N HIS A 98 -7.53 12.72 -3.61
CA HIS A 98 -7.06 11.85 -2.54
C HIS A 98 -6.52 10.53 -3.12
N VAL A 99 -5.29 10.21 -2.74
CA VAL A 99 -4.66 8.90 -2.97
C VAL A 99 -4.68 8.13 -1.66
N TRP A 100 -4.81 6.81 -1.74
CA TRP A 100 -4.94 5.91 -0.59
C TRP A 100 -3.72 4.98 -0.47
N PHE A 101 -2.56 5.42 -0.97
CA PHE A 101 -1.32 4.65 -0.87
C PHE A 101 -0.91 4.44 0.59
N GLU A 102 -1.14 5.43 1.46
CA GLU A 102 -0.87 5.31 2.89
C GLU A 102 -1.73 4.24 3.55
N ALA A 103 -2.99 4.07 3.14
CA ALA A 103 -3.84 3.01 3.68
C ALA A 103 -3.32 1.62 3.29
N ALA A 104 -2.99 1.41 2.01
CA ALA A 104 -2.43 0.15 1.52
C ALA A 104 -1.13 -0.23 2.24
N VAL A 105 -0.25 0.76 2.41
CA VAL A 105 1.05 0.60 3.09
C VAL A 105 0.86 0.36 4.59
N ALA A 106 0.04 1.16 5.28
CA ALA A 106 -0.18 1.05 6.72
C ALA A 106 -0.76 -0.32 7.09
N VAL A 107 -1.77 -0.78 6.35
CA VAL A 107 -2.36 -2.12 6.54
C VAL A 107 -1.31 -3.20 6.36
N THR A 108 -0.50 -3.13 5.30
CA THR A 108 0.57 -4.12 5.04
C THR A 108 1.60 -4.17 6.18
N VAL A 109 2.08 -3.01 6.65
CA VAL A 109 3.07 -2.92 7.73
C VAL A 109 2.49 -3.45 9.05
N PHE A 110 1.26 -3.07 9.39
CA PHE A 110 0.61 -3.47 10.64
C PHE A 110 0.40 -4.99 10.70
N LEU A 111 0.00 -5.61 9.60
CA LEU A 111 -0.21 -7.05 9.52
C LEU A 111 1.09 -7.85 9.53
N LEU A 112 2.13 -7.35 8.86
CA LEU A 112 3.48 -7.93 8.98
C LEU A 112 3.99 -7.85 10.41
N ALA A 113 3.70 -6.75 11.13
CA ALA A 113 4.05 -6.60 12.54
C ALA A 113 3.32 -7.62 13.41
N GLY A 114 2.01 -7.79 13.23
CA GLY A 114 1.20 -8.79 13.91
C GLY A 114 1.77 -10.21 13.74
N ARG A 115 2.05 -10.63 12.49
CA ARG A 115 2.65 -11.96 12.24
C ARG A 115 4.04 -12.12 12.85
N VAL A 116 4.85 -11.06 12.94
CA VAL A 116 6.17 -11.13 13.60
C VAL A 116 6.02 -11.30 15.11
N LEU A 117 4.97 -10.74 15.72
CA LEU A 117 4.69 -10.91 17.14
C LEU A 117 4.14 -12.31 17.44
N GLU A 118 3.21 -12.81 16.63
CA GLU A 118 2.68 -14.18 16.75
C GLU A 118 3.80 -15.22 16.68
N HIS A 119 4.77 -15.06 15.78
CA HIS A 119 5.87 -16.01 15.62
C HIS A 119 6.93 -15.94 16.74
N ARG A 120 6.82 -14.99 17.67
CA ARG A 120 7.70 -14.85 18.84
C ARG A 120 7.08 -15.37 20.14
N ALA A 121 5.75 -15.51 20.20
CA ALA A 121 5.02 -16.06 21.34
C ALA A 121 5.03 -17.59 21.28
#